data_AF-A0A0G4LV34-F1
#
_entry.id   AF-A0A0G4LV34-F1
#
_cell.length_a   1.000
_cell.length_b   1.000
_cell.length_c   1.000
_cell.angle_alpha   90.00
_cell.angle_beta   90.00
_cell.angle_gamma   90.00
#
_symmetry.space_group_name_H-M   'P 1'
#
loop_
_entity.id
_entity.type
_entity.pdbx_description
1 polymer ?
#
loop_
_entity_poly.entity_id
_entity_poly.type
_entity_poly.pdbx_seq_one_letter_code
_entity_poly.pdbx_strand_id
1 'polypeptide(L)'
;MIIVSRDIPGLRGLTRLKLDPDNHASVQSDIGRFITHEVAQLSQTHNLDPQLCTKIEADLLQRSERTFLWVGVAMQELMRQSTSNQIQKALASLPHGLNNTYSRILIQIKESDRRQTALLLQLTAIAVRPLAIAELASLIGNDEPPEVSAERATLDAIALCANILRRDDDQVTFVHLSAKEYLQTQLPILMNNQPGLRIFYVSAEDAQLNLAEACINTIEGSSFQDNNLFESLDEDSEDDSIVSDTWSLANCNSEAETDSDDHEDLYQREPLLEYATLYWFRHAAYMDTKSSQLYNLQRPFFAEHSVTRANWVRAYIYHRSYRGQSLSQDSNLLIVSARFNVLNLA
;
A
#
# COMPACT_ATOMS: atom_id res chain seq x y z
N MET A 1 14.55 -15.13 18.42
CA MET A 1 13.75 -14.52 17.34
C MET A 1 14.07 -15.26 16.06
N ILE A 2 13.05 -15.81 15.39
CA ILE A 2 13.20 -16.46 14.08
C ILE A 2 12.60 -15.51 13.05
N ILE A 3 13.37 -15.13 12.04
CA ILE A 3 12.91 -14.28 10.94
C ILE A 3 12.80 -15.15 9.70
N VAL A 4 11.62 -15.20 9.09
CA VAL A 4 11.40 -15.80 7.78
C VAL A 4 11.39 -14.66 6.77
N SER A 5 12.34 -14.66 5.83
CA SER A 5 12.43 -13.64 4.82
C SER A 5 13.10 -14.16 3.55
N ARG A 6 12.91 -13.44 2.44
CA ARG A 6 13.75 -13.58 1.24
C ARG A 6 15.16 -13.04 1.54
N ASP A 7 16.09 -13.18 0.60
CA ASP A 7 17.48 -12.75 0.84
C ASP A 7 17.55 -11.22 1.05
N ILE A 8 17.73 -10.81 2.30
CA ILE A 8 17.92 -9.41 2.69
C ILE A 8 19.42 -9.16 2.89
N PRO A 9 20.03 -8.22 2.15
CA PRO A 9 21.46 -7.92 2.29
C PRO A 9 21.92 -7.66 3.73
N GLY A 10 21.14 -6.91 4.50
CA GLY A 10 21.43 -6.60 5.90
C GLY A 10 21.38 -7.77 6.88
N LEU A 11 20.81 -8.92 6.47
CA LEU A 11 20.73 -10.13 7.30
C LEU A 11 21.76 -11.20 6.88
N ARG A 12 22.57 -10.94 5.85
CA ARG A 12 23.51 -11.93 5.31
C ARG A 12 24.61 -12.35 6.29
N GLY A 13 24.90 -11.54 7.30
CA GLY A 13 25.87 -11.82 8.37
C GLY A 13 25.34 -12.70 9.52
N LEU A 14 24.04 -13.02 9.53
CA LEU A 14 23.44 -13.88 10.55
C LEU A 14 23.43 -15.35 10.10
N THR A 15 23.23 -16.27 11.06
CA THR A 15 23.01 -17.69 10.77
C THR A 15 21.75 -17.86 9.92
N ARG A 16 21.90 -18.41 8.71
CA ARG A 16 20.81 -18.58 7.75
C ARG A 16 20.51 -20.05 7.55
N LEU A 17 19.24 -20.41 7.66
CA LEU A 17 18.73 -21.69 7.22
C LEU A 17 17.99 -21.47 5.90
N LYS A 18 18.51 -22.06 4.81
CA LYS A 18 17.79 -22.08 3.54
C LYS A 18 16.62 -23.06 3.70
N LEU A 19 15.40 -22.53 3.67
CA LEU A 19 14.19 -23.35 3.76
C LEU A 19 14.02 -24.26 2.53
N ASP A 20 14.60 -23.88 1.39
CA ASP A 20 14.52 -24.65 0.15
C ASP A 20 15.85 -24.65 -0.63
N PRO A 21 16.80 -25.53 -0.27
CA PRO A 21 18.10 -25.60 -0.93
C PRO A 21 18.07 -26.25 -2.32
N ASP A 22 17.04 -27.03 -2.66
CA ASP A 22 16.94 -27.90 -3.85
C ASP A 22 15.63 -27.67 -4.64
N ASN A 23 15.38 -26.41 -5.02
CA ASN A 23 14.17 -25.81 -5.63
C ASN A 23 13.64 -26.43 -6.96
N HIS A 24 13.89 -27.71 -7.29
CA HIS A 24 13.51 -28.27 -8.59
C HIS A 24 12.77 -29.61 -8.55
N ALA A 25 13.16 -30.57 -7.72
CA ALA A 25 12.53 -31.90 -7.69
C ALA A 25 11.57 -32.11 -6.51
N SER A 26 11.95 -31.65 -5.30
CA SER A 26 11.13 -31.78 -4.09
C SER A 26 9.85 -30.96 -4.18
N VAL A 27 9.94 -29.70 -4.63
CA VAL A 27 8.82 -28.77 -4.73
C VAL A 27 7.69 -29.31 -5.60
N GLN A 28 8.00 -29.91 -6.75
CA GLN A 28 6.97 -30.48 -7.63
C GLN A 28 6.26 -31.67 -6.97
N SER A 29 6.99 -32.51 -6.22
CA SER A 29 6.40 -33.63 -5.50
C SER A 29 5.52 -33.17 -4.34
N ASP A 30 5.94 -32.14 -3.61
CA ASP A 30 5.16 -31.60 -2.50
C ASP A 30 3.91 -30.86 -2.98
N ILE A 31 3.99 -30.15 -4.10
CA ILE A 31 2.83 -29.59 -4.80
C ILE A 31 1.88 -30.70 -5.23
N GLY A 32 2.39 -31.80 -5.81
CA GLY A 32 1.57 -32.95 -6.14
C GLY A 32 0.82 -33.51 -4.93
N ARG A 33 1.49 -33.67 -3.79
CA ARG A 33 0.86 -34.13 -2.54
C ARG A 33 -0.20 -33.15 -2.04
N PHE A 34 0.09 -31.84 -2.12
CA PHE A 34 -0.86 -30.80 -1.76
C PHE A 34 -2.10 -30.81 -2.67
N ILE A 35 -1.92 -30.93 -3.99
CA ILE A 35 -3.02 -31.05 -4.97
C ILE A 35 -3.88 -32.26 -4.66
N THR A 36 -3.30 -33.44 -4.44
CA THR A 36 -4.06 -34.66 -4.09
C THR A 36 -4.88 -34.46 -2.82
N HIS A 37 -4.33 -33.78 -1.81
CA HIS A 37 -5.07 -33.46 -0.58
C HIS A 37 -6.27 -32.54 -0.85
N GLU A 38 -6.06 -31.44 -1.57
CA GLU A 38 -7.10 -30.46 -1.89
C GLU A 38 -8.21 -31.05 -2.79
N VAL A 39 -7.84 -31.86 -3.78
CA VAL A 39 -8.81 -32.52 -4.68
C VAL A 39 -9.62 -33.58 -3.93
N ALA A 40 -9.03 -34.27 -2.95
CA ALA A 40 -9.78 -35.17 -2.09
C ALA A 40 -10.86 -34.43 -1.27
N GLN A 41 -10.56 -33.24 -0.75
CA GLN A 41 -11.56 -32.41 -0.04
C GLN A 41 -12.67 -31.91 -1.00
N LEU A 42 -12.30 -31.48 -2.20
CA LEU A 42 -13.25 -31.09 -3.24
C LEU A 42 -14.17 -32.25 -3.64
N SER A 43 -13.61 -33.45 -3.79
CA SER A 43 -14.35 -34.67 -4.11
C SER A 43 -15.35 -35.04 -3.01
N GLN A 44 -14.96 -34.94 -1.74
CA GLN A 44 -15.87 -35.17 -0.60
C GLN A 44 -17.03 -34.16 -0.56
N THR A 45 -16.76 -32.90 -0.92
CA THR A 45 -17.77 -31.84 -0.89
C THR A 45 -18.78 -31.98 -2.03
N HIS A 46 -18.32 -32.34 -3.23
CA HIS A 46 -19.14 -32.35 -4.45
C HIS A 46 -19.47 -33.75 -4.98
N ASN A 47 -19.09 -34.81 -4.27
CA ASN A 47 -19.21 -36.21 -4.67
C ASN A 47 -18.68 -36.46 -6.10
N LEU A 48 -17.45 -35.99 -6.35
CA LEU A 48 -16.82 -36.10 -7.67
C LEU A 48 -16.41 -37.53 -7.99
N ASP A 49 -16.55 -37.91 -9.26
CA ASP A 49 -16.10 -39.20 -9.76
C ASP A 49 -14.56 -39.30 -9.80
N PRO A 50 -13.98 -40.50 -9.58
CA PRO A 50 -12.53 -40.67 -9.55
C PRO A 50 -11.82 -40.25 -10.84
N GLN A 51 -12.48 -40.36 -11.99
CA GLN A 51 -11.92 -39.96 -13.28
C GLN A 51 -11.77 -38.43 -13.37
N LEU A 52 -12.79 -37.69 -12.95
CA LEU A 52 -12.71 -36.23 -12.86
C LEU A 52 -11.65 -35.78 -11.84
N CYS A 53 -11.53 -36.43 -10.68
CA CYS A 53 -10.47 -36.13 -9.71
C CYS A 53 -9.07 -36.27 -10.35
N THR A 54 -8.81 -37.40 -11.01
CA THR A 54 -7.53 -37.65 -11.70
C THR A 54 -7.23 -36.56 -12.74
N LYS A 55 -8.26 -36.11 -13.48
CA LYS A 55 -8.13 -35.04 -14.46
C LYS A 55 -7.81 -33.69 -13.80
N ILE A 56 -8.51 -33.35 -12.71
CA ILE A 56 -8.26 -32.12 -11.95
C ILE A 56 -6.82 -32.12 -11.43
N GLU A 57 -6.36 -33.22 -10.82
CA GLU A 57 -4.99 -33.33 -10.31
C GLU A 57 -3.94 -33.09 -11.41
N ALA A 58 -4.10 -33.75 -12.57
CA ALA A 58 -3.19 -33.62 -13.69
C ALA A 58 -3.15 -32.18 -14.25
N ASP A 59 -4.31 -31.56 -14.45
CA ASP A 59 -4.42 -30.19 -14.96
C ASP A 59 -3.80 -29.19 -13.97
N LEU A 60 -4.09 -29.30 -12.67
CA LEU A 60 -3.54 -28.41 -11.66
C LEU A 60 -2.01 -28.56 -11.56
N LEU A 61 -1.50 -29.79 -11.61
CA LEU A 61 -0.06 -30.04 -11.51
C LEU A 61 0.68 -29.40 -12.70
N GLN A 62 0.14 -29.57 -13.91
CA GLN A 62 0.72 -29.00 -15.14
C GLN A 62 0.71 -27.47 -15.15
N ARG A 63 -0.36 -26.85 -14.64
CA ARG A 63 -0.57 -25.39 -14.71
C ARG A 63 -0.03 -24.62 -13.50
N SER A 64 0.35 -25.30 -12.43
CA SER A 64 0.83 -24.67 -11.19
C SER A 64 2.13 -23.90 -11.31
N GLU A 65 2.95 -24.18 -12.32
CA GLU A 65 4.28 -23.55 -12.51
C GLU A 65 5.11 -23.54 -11.21
N ARG A 66 5.06 -24.65 -10.45
CA ARG A 66 5.73 -24.82 -9.15
C ARG A 66 5.27 -23.84 -8.05
N THR A 67 4.02 -23.40 -8.09
CA THR A 67 3.52 -22.39 -7.16
C THR A 67 2.32 -22.91 -6.34
N PHE A 68 2.54 -23.19 -5.05
CA PHE A 68 1.48 -23.58 -4.11
C PHE A 68 0.32 -22.57 -4.06
N LEU A 69 0.64 -21.27 -4.07
CA LEU A 69 -0.36 -20.21 -4.03
C LEU A 69 -1.32 -20.28 -5.22
N TRP A 70 -0.81 -20.61 -6.42
CA TRP A 70 -1.68 -20.77 -7.59
C TRP A 70 -2.64 -21.94 -7.42
N VAL A 71 -2.16 -23.07 -6.86
CA VAL A 71 -3.02 -24.23 -6.56
C VAL A 71 -4.11 -23.82 -5.59
N GLY A 72 -3.79 -23.08 -4.53
CA GLY A 72 -4.79 -22.57 -3.58
C GLY A 72 -5.85 -21.69 -4.25
N VAL A 73 -5.44 -20.74 -5.11
CA VAL A 73 -6.38 -19.89 -5.86
C VAL A 73 -7.25 -20.70 -6.81
N ALA A 74 -6.66 -21.64 -7.55
CA ALA A 74 -7.38 -22.54 -8.44
C ALA A 74 -8.41 -23.40 -7.68
N MET A 75 -8.01 -23.98 -6.55
CA MET A 75 -8.91 -24.80 -5.72
C MET A 75 -10.06 -24.00 -5.14
N GLN A 76 -9.83 -22.75 -4.70
CA GLN A 76 -10.90 -21.87 -4.27
C GLN A 76 -11.93 -21.62 -5.37
N GLU A 77 -11.49 -21.40 -6.62
CA GLU A 77 -12.40 -21.21 -7.75
C GLU A 77 -13.23 -22.46 -8.06
N LEU A 78 -12.61 -23.65 -7.96
CA LEU A 78 -13.32 -24.93 -8.15
C LEU A 78 -14.32 -25.20 -7.00
N MET A 79 -13.93 -24.91 -5.76
CA MET A 79 -14.78 -25.12 -4.57
C MET A 79 -16.07 -24.26 -4.58
N ARG A 80 -16.05 -23.10 -5.25
CA ARG A 80 -17.21 -22.20 -5.36
C ARG A 80 -18.29 -22.69 -6.31
N GLN A 81 -17.99 -23.66 -7.17
CA GLN A 81 -18.94 -24.20 -8.13
C GLN A 81 -19.90 -25.17 -7.45
N SER A 82 -21.14 -25.30 -7.95
CA SER A 82 -22.17 -26.13 -7.31
C SER A 82 -22.35 -27.51 -7.96
N THR A 83 -21.77 -27.73 -9.15
CA THR A 83 -21.96 -28.96 -9.93
C THR A 83 -20.67 -29.40 -10.62
N SER A 84 -20.51 -30.70 -10.84
CA SER A 84 -19.33 -31.26 -11.54
C SER A 84 -19.12 -30.65 -12.95
N ASN A 85 -20.20 -30.29 -13.64
CA ASN A 85 -20.12 -29.62 -14.95
C ASN A 85 -19.57 -28.19 -14.82
N GLN A 86 -20.02 -27.43 -13.81
CA GLN A 86 -19.45 -26.11 -13.53
C GLN A 86 -17.98 -26.20 -13.11
N ILE A 87 -17.61 -27.20 -12.30
CA ILE A 87 -16.21 -27.47 -11.91
C ILE A 87 -15.35 -27.74 -13.15
N GLN A 88 -15.83 -28.59 -14.07
CA GLN A 88 -15.10 -28.91 -15.30
C GLN A 88 -14.94 -27.68 -16.21
N LYS A 89 -15.96 -26.82 -16.31
CA LYS A 89 -15.88 -25.55 -17.04
C LYS A 89 -14.90 -24.58 -16.36
N ALA A 90 -14.95 -24.46 -15.04
CA ALA A 90 -14.04 -23.63 -14.27
C ALA A 90 -12.59 -24.08 -14.48
N LEU A 91 -12.30 -25.38 -14.33
CA LEU A 91 -11.00 -26.00 -14.60
C LEU A 91 -10.48 -25.69 -16.01
N ALA A 92 -11.34 -25.83 -17.03
CA ALA A 92 -10.97 -25.51 -18.41
C ALA A 92 -10.63 -24.02 -18.60
N SER A 93 -11.24 -23.14 -17.81
CA SER A 93 -10.98 -21.70 -17.88
C SER A 93 -9.77 -21.24 -17.04
N LEU A 94 -9.22 -22.08 -16.17
CA LEU A 94 -8.16 -21.67 -15.24
C LEU A 94 -6.88 -21.24 -16.01
N PRO A 95 -6.32 -20.06 -15.69
CA PRO A 95 -5.09 -19.57 -16.29
C PRO A 95 -3.87 -20.34 -15.80
N HIS A 96 -2.79 -20.39 -16.58
CA HIS A 96 -1.53 -21.04 -16.21
C HIS A 96 -0.71 -20.17 -15.25
N GLY A 97 -0.38 -20.67 -14.06
CA GLY A 97 0.47 -19.95 -13.11
C GLY A 97 -0.11 -18.63 -12.58
N LEU A 98 0.57 -18.05 -11.60
CA LEU A 98 0.12 -16.81 -10.95
C LEU A 98 0.11 -15.61 -11.89
N ASN A 99 1.11 -15.50 -12.78
CA ASN A 99 1.23 -14.33 -13.66
C ASN A 99 0.00 -14.20 -14.57
N ASN A 100 -0.41 -15.27 -15.25
CA ASN A 100 -1.60 -15.22 -16.09
C ASN A 100 -2.89 -15.09 -15.27
N THR A 101 -2.88 -15.53 -14.01
CA THR A 101 -3.99 -15.31 -13.06
C THR A 101 -4.17 -13.81 -12.81
N TYR A 102 -3.09 -13.09 -12.47
CA TYR A 102 -3.13 -11.65 -12.28
C TYR A 102 -3.44 -10.89 -13.59
N SER A 103 -2.83 -11.28 -14.72
CA SER A 103 -3.12 -10.68 -16.03
C SER A 103 -4.61 -10.76 -16.37
N ARG A 104 -5.23 -11.93 -16.14
CA ARG A 104 -6.65 -12.14 -16.42
C ARG A 104 -7.53 -11.21 -15.60
N ILE A 105 -7.26 -11.08 -14.29
CA ILE A 105 -8.03 -10.18 -13.40
C ILE A 105 -7.93 -8.73 -13.92
N LEU A 106 -6.72 -8.26 -14.21
CA LEU A 106 -6.50 -6.88 -14.64
C LEU A 106 -7.10 -6.57 -16.02
N ILE A 107 -7.07 -7.53 -16.96
CA ILE A 107 -7.65 -7.36 -18.31
C ILE A 107 -9.17 -7.27 -18.25
N GLN A 108 -9.82 -7.95 -17.30
CA GLN A 108 -11.26 -7.96 -17.13
C GLN A 108 -11.82 -6.63 -16.57
N ILE A 109 -10.95 -5.77 -16.01
CA ILE A 109 -11.34 -4.43 -15.55
C ILE A 109 -11.76 -3.60 -16.76
N LYS A 110 -12.95 -3.02 -16.69
CA LYS A 110 -13.53 -2.16 -17.73
C LYS A 110 -12.70 -0.89 -17.88
N GLU A 111 -12.63 -0.36 -19.10
CA GLU A 111 -11.82 0.83 -19.42
C GLU A 111 -12.13 2.03 -18.52
N SER A 112 -13.40 2.24 -18.15
CA SER A 112 -13.85 3.29 -17.22
C SER A 112 -13.15 3.21 -15.85
N ASP A 113 -12.90 1.99 -15.37
CA ASP A 113 -12.46 1.73 -14.00
C ASP A 113 -10.92 1.57 -13.94
N ARG A 114 -10.24 1.47 -15.09
CA ARG A 114 -8.81 1.12 -15.15
C ARG A 114 -7.92 2.18 -14.53
N ARG A 115 -8.19 3.46 -14.76
CA ARG A 115 -7.38 4.57 -14.24
C ARG A 115 -7.38 4.55 -12.71
N GLN A 116 -8.56 4.56 -12.12
CA GLN A 116 -8.75 4.51 -10.67
C GLN A 116 -8.13 3.25 -10.07
N THR A 117 -8.37 2.09 -10.69
CA THR A 117 -7.84 0.82 -10.20
C THR A 117 -6.31 0.75 -10.30
N ALA A 118 -5.72 1.31 -11.35
CA ALA A 118 -4.27 1.40 -11.50
C ALA A 118 -3.63 2.29 -10.42
N LEU A 119 -4.22 3.44 -10.14
CA LEU A 119 -3.79 4.33 -9.05
C LEU A 119 -3.87 3.63 -7.68
N LEU A 120 -4.99 2.95 -7.39
CA LEU A 120 -5.15 2.15 -6.18
C LEU A 120 -4.04 1.11 -6.01
N LEU A 121 -3.77 0.32 -7.05
CA LEU A 121 -2.73 -0.71 -7.03
C LEU A 121 -1.32 -0.11 -6.88
N GLN A 122 -1.07 1.02 -7.55
CA GLN A 122 0.20 1.74 -7.48
C GLN A 122 0.47 2.27 -6.07
N LEU A 123 -0.50 2.98 -5.48
CA LEU A 123 -0.41 3.52 -4.12
C LEU A 123 -0.21 2.41 -3.09
N THR A 124 -1.01 1.35 -3.16
CA THR A 124 -0.88 0.20 -2.27
C THR A 124 0.49 -0.48 -2.40
N ALA A 125 1.07 -0.51 -3.61
CA ALA A 125 2.38 -1.13 -3.85
C ALA A 125 3.54 -0.35 -3.26
N ILE A 126 3.46 0.98 -3.19
CA ILE A 126 4.59 1.83 -2.83
C ILE A 126 4.47 2.48 -1.46
N ALA A 127 3.28 2.46 -0.85
CA ALA A 127 3.06 2.98 0.49
C ALA A 127 3.95 2.29 1.54
N VAL A 128 4.38 3.08 2.51
CA VAL A 128 5.27 2.65 3.60
C VAL A 128 4.53 1.76 4.61
N ARG A 129 3.29 2.12 4.89
CA ARG A 129 2.31 1.33 5.64
C ARG A 129 1.08 1.11 4.76
N PRO A 130 0.23 0.11 5.07
CA PRO A 130 -1.11 0.05 4.50
C PRO A 130 -1.81 1.42 4.62
N LEU A 131 -2.54 1.81 3.57
CA LEU A 131 -3.30 3.06 3.54
C LEU A 131 -4.78 2.77 3.86
N ALA A 132 -5.39 3.69 4.60
CA ALA A 132 -6.81 3.67 4.89
C ALA A 132 -7.60 3.96 3.61
N ILE A 133 -8.87 3.52 3.58
CA ILE A 133 -9.76 3.81 2.46
C ILE A 133 -9.93 5.32 2.24
N ALA A 134 -10.06 6.09 3.32
CA ALA A 134 -10.19 7.56 3.25
C ALA A 134 -8.91 8.22 2.70
N GLU A 135 -7.73 7.74 3.07
CA GLU A 135 -6.44 8.19 2.53
C GLU A 135 -6.34 7.91 1.03
N LEU A 136 -6.68 6.68 0.61
CA LEU A 136 -6.69 6.29 -0.79
C LEU A 136 -7.70 7.10 -1.59
N ALA A 137 -8.89 7.34 -1.06
CA ALA A 137 -9.92 8.14 -1.70
C ALA A 137 -9.46 9.59 -1.93
N SER A 138 -8.76 10.17 -0.95
CA SER A 138 -8.18 11.52 -1.08
C SER A 138 -7.09 11.62 -2.14
N LEU A 139 -6.31 10.54 -2.34
CA LEU A 139 -5.22 10.47 -3.32
C LEU A 139 -5.70 10.18 -4.75
N ILE A 140 -6.69 9.31 -4.88
CA ILE A 140 -7.24 8.88 -6.17
C ILE A 140 -8.16 9.97 -6.74
N GLY A 141 -8.88 10.68 -5.86
CA GLY A 141 -9.93 11.60 -6.24
C GLY A 141 -11.21 10.90 -6.69
N ASN A 142 -12.14 11.67 -7.23
CA ASN A 142 -13.41 11.17 -7.73
C ASN A 142 -13.71 11.75 -9.12
N ASP A 143 -13.58 10.91 -10.13
CA ASP A 143 -14.00 11.24 -11.51
C ASP A 143 -15.48 10.85 -11.75
N GLU A 144 -16.13 10.23 -10.76
CA GLU A 144 -17.54 9.79 -10.82
C GLU A 144 -18.52 10.97 -10.59
N PRO A 145 -19.81 10.79 -10.94
CA PRO A 145 -20.85 11.74 -10.63
C PRO A 145 -20.86 12.11 -9.13
N PRO A 146 -21.28 13.34 -8.78
CA PRO A 146 -21.24 13.84 -7.40
C PRO A 146 -22.07 13.03 -6.39
N GLU A 147 -22.90 12.10 -6.88
CA GLU A 147 -23.73 11.20 -6.10
C GLU A 147 -22.94 10.04 -5.47
N VAL A 148 -21.79 9.67 -6.04
CA VAL A 148 -20.92 8.61 -5.53
C VAL A 148 -19.76 9.25 -4.78
N SER A 149 -19.56 8.89 -3.51
CA SER A 149 -18.41 9.39 -2.74
C SER A 149 -17.10 8.77 -3.22
N ALA A 150 -15.99 9.50 -3.07
CA ALA A 150 -14.65 9.01 -3.43
C ALA A 150 -14.29 7.69 -2.71
N GLU A 151 -14.71 7.54 -1.45
CA GLU A 151 -14.53 6.31 -0.68
C GLU A 151 -15.32 5.14 -1.28
N ARG A 152 -16.55 5.39 -1.73
CA ARG A 152 -17.38 4.36 -2.36
C ARG A 152 -16.74 3.89 -3.68
N ALA A 153 -16.30 4.83 -4.51
CA ALA A 153 -15.60 4.51 -5.74
C ALA A 153 -14.30 3.71 -5.47
N THR A 154 -13.57 4.07 -4.41
CA THR A 154 -12.37 3.34 -3.96
C THR A 154 -12.70 1.92 -3.52
N LEU A 155 -13.79 1.72 -2.76
CA LEU A 155 -14.27 0.39 -2.37
C LEU A 155 -14.67 -0.46 -3.58
N ASP A 156 -15.32 0.14 -4.58
CA ASP A 156 -15.70 -0.55 -5.81
C ASP A 156 -14.44 -0.96 -6.60
N ALA A 157 -13.41 -0.10 -6.68
CA ALA A 157 -12.12 -0.43 -7.28
C ALA A 157 -11.37 -1.56 -6.54
N ILE A 158 -11.43 -1.59 -5.20
CA ILE A 158 -10.89 -2.70 -4.39
C ILE A 158 -11.60 -4.01 -4.75
N ALA A 159 -12.93 -3.99 -4.91
CA ALA A 159 -13.71 -5.17 -5.27
C ALA A 159 -13.36 -5.72 -6.67
N LEU A 160 -13.05 -4.85 -7.64
CA LEU A 160 -12.57 -5.25 -8.97
C LEU A 160 -11.21 -5.97 -8.92
N CYS A 161 -10.41 -5.71 -7.88
CA CYS A 161 -9.12 -6.35 -7.63
C CYS A 161 -9.20 -7.51 -6.63
N ALA A 162 -10.37 -8.16 -6.50
CA ALA A 162 -10.52 -9.35 -5.67
C ALA A 162 -9.43 -10.38 -6.00
N ASN A 163 -8.76 -10.92 -4.98
CA ASN A 163 -7.58 -11.81 -5.03
C ASN A 163 -6.22 -11.14 -5.25
N ILE A 164 -6.18 -9.86 -5.59
CA ILE A 164 -4.95 -9.04 -5.61
C ILE A 164 -4.86 -8.24 -4.31
N LEU A 165 -5.95 -7.54 -3.98
CA LEU A 165 -6.07 -6.72 -2.79
C LEU A 165 -6.99 -7.36 -1.76
N ARG A 166 -6.72 -7.06 -0.48
CA ARG A 166 -7.55 -7.39 0.67
C ARG A 166 -7.75 -6.12 1.48
N ARG A 167 -8.98 -5.95 1.94
CA ARG A 167 -9.33 -5.00 3.00
C ARG A 167 -9.15 -5.68 4.35
N ASP A 168 -8.36 -5.06 5.22
CA ASP A 168 -8.15 -5.44 6.62
C ASP A 168 -8.60 -4.27 7.47
N ASP A 169 -9.75 -4.41 8.14
CA ASP A 169 -10.50 -3.31 8.79
C ASP A 169 -10.76 -2.13 7.84
N ASP A 170 -10.06 -1.01 8.00
CA ASP A 170 -10.14 0.19 7.16
C ASP A 170 -8.95 0.33 6.20
N GLN A 171 -7.96 -0.56 6.29
CA GLN A 171 -6.73 -0.53 5.52
C GLN A 171 -6.77 -1.45 4.30
N VAL A 172 -5.99 -1.11 3.27
CA VAL A 172 -5.85 -1.93 2.06
C VAL A 172 -4.45 -2.51 1.96
N THR A 173 -4.37 -3.82 1.73
CA THR A 173 -3.12 -4.56 1.58
C THR A 173 -3.17 -5.51 0.39
N PHE A 174 -2.01 -5.99 -0.06
CA PHE A 174 -1.99 -7.12 -1.00
C PHE A 174 -2.33 -8.42 -0.28
N VAL A 175 -3.14 -9.26 -0.91
CA VAL A 175 -3.40 -10.63 -0.44
C VAL A 175 -2.09 -11.40 -0.28
N HIS A 176 -1.14 -11.18 -1.20
CA HIS A 176 0.17 -11.82 -1.17
C HIS A 176 1.24 -10.95 -1.85
N LEU A 177 2.49 -11.06 -1.39
CA LEU A 177 3.63 -10.30 -1.94
C LEU A 177 3.83 -10.52 -3.44
N SER A 178 3.52 -11.72 -3.97
CA SER A 178 3.63 -12.02 -5.41
C SER A 178 2.78 -11.11 -6.29
N ALA A 179 1.65 -10.59 -5.79
CA ALA A 179 0.81 -9.67 -6.54
C ALA A 179 1.52 -8.31 -6.72
N LYS A 180 2.11 -7.78 -5.65
CA LYS A 180 2.96 -6.58 -5.71
C LYS A 180 4.16 -6.78 -6.65
N GLU A 181 4.83 -7.93 -6.54
CA GLU A 181 5.98 -8.26 -7.41
C GLU A 181 5.59 -8.40 -8.87
N TYR A 182 4.41 -8.95 -9.15
CA TYR A 182 3.87 -9.03 -10.50
C TYR A 182 3.71 -7.63 -11.12
N LEU A 183 3.14 -6.68 -10.39
CA LEU A 183 2.92 -5.31 -10.85
C LEU A 183 4.22 -4.53 -11.11
N GLN A 184 5.27 -4.78 -10.32
CA GLN A 184 6.53 -4.03 -10.36
C GLN A 184 7.60 -4.68 -11.25
N THR A 185 7.66 -6.01 -11.29
CA THR A 185 8.79 -6.73 -11.91
C THR A 185 8.40 -7.58 -13.11
N GLN A 186 7.21 -8.19 -13.08
CA GLN A 186 6.79 -9.12 -14.15
C GLN A 186 6.06 -8.40 -15.27
N LEU A 187 5.20 -7.43 -14.96
CA LEU A 187 4.45 -6.67 -15.96
C LEU A 187 5.34 -6.05 -17.04
N PRO A 188 6.49 -5.40 -16.74
CA PRO A 188 7.42 -4.87 -17.75
C PRO A 188 7.87 -5.87 -18.80
N ILE A 189 8.00 -7.13 -18.40
CA ILE A 189 8.48 -8.21 -19.26
C ILE A 189 7.34 -8.70 -20.17
N LEU A 190 6.11 -8.73 -19.64
CA LEU A 190 4.93 -9.29 -20.30
C LEU A 190 4.18 -8.29 -21.20
N MET A 191 4.31 -6.99 -20.94
CA MET A 191 3.51 -5.93 -21.57
C MET A 191 3.70 -5.79 -23.09
N ASN A 192 4.79 -6.31 -23.67
CA ASN A 192 4.97 -6.34 -25.13
C ASN A 192 3.89 -7.16 -25.84
N ASN A 193 3.33 -8.18 -25.17
CA ASN A 193 2.31 -9.06 -25.74
C ASN A 193 0.89 -8.68 -25.30
N GLN A 194 0.74 -7.75 -24.35
CA GLN A 194 -0.56 -7.34 -23.80
C GLN A 194 -0.57 -5.84 -23.45
N PRO A 195 -0.78 -4.96 -24.43
CA PRO A 195 -0.70 -3.51 -24.22
C PRO A 195 -1.72 -2.97 -23.22
N GLY A 196 -2.88 -3.64 -23.08
CA GLY A 196 -3.92 -3.26 -22.10
C GLY A 196 -3.48 -3.37 -20.64
N LEU A 197 -2.35 -4.04 -20.35
CA LEU A 197 -1.80 -4.13 -19.00
C LEU A 197 -0.86 -2.97 -18.64
N ARG A 198 -0.46 -2.16 -19.62
CA ARG A 198 0.55 -1.11 -19.42
C ARG A 198 0.14 -0.08 -18.36
N ILE A 199 -1.15 0.22 -18.25
CA ILE A 199 -1.68 1.16 -17.26
C ILE A 199 -1.49 0.67 -15.82
N PHE A 200 -1.43 -0.65 -15.60
CA PHE A 200 -1.27 -1.25 -14.26
C PHE A 200 0.20 -1.44 -13.86
N TYR A 201 1.14 -1.10 -14.73
CA TYR A 201 2.56 -1.18 -14.39
C TYR A 201 2.93 -0.14 -13.34
N VAL A 202 3.57 -0.61 -12.27
CA VAL A 202 4.04 0.26 -11.19
C VAL A 202 5.53 0.54 -11.38
N SER A 203 5.83 1.67 -12.04
CA SER A 203 7.16 2.27 -11.99
C SER A 203 7.42 2.75 -10.57
N ALA A 204 8.25 2.04 -9.81
CA ALA A 204 8.51 2.38 -8.41
C ALA A 204 9.00 3.84 -8.28
N GLU A 205 9.89 4.29 -9.15
CA GLU A 205 10.43 5.65 -9.09
C GLU A 205 9.36 6.73 -9.30
N ASP A 206 8.54 6.61 -10.36
CA ASP A 206 7.52 7.61 -10.65
C ASP A 206 6.37 7.57 -9.64
N ALA A 207 6.02 6.37 -9.16
CA ALA A 207 5.02 6.20 -8.11
C ALA A 207 5.45 6.84 -6.78
N GLN A 208 6.71 6.64 -6.38
CA GLN A 208 7.27 7.20 -5.16
C GLN A 208 7.31 8.73 -5.26
N LEU A 209 7.71 9.29 -6.42
CA LEU A 209 7.66 10.73 -6.67
C LEU A 209 6.24 11.29 -6.54
N ASN A 210 5.27 10.69 -7.25
CA ASN A 210 3.89 11.18 -7.22
C ASN A 210 3.29 11.15 -5.82
N LEU A 211 3.59 10.11 -5.02
CA LEU A 211 3.12 10.06 -3.63
C LEU A 211 3.85 11.06 -2.72
N ALA A 212 5.16 11.27 -2.92
CA ALA A 212 5.89 12.32 -2.21
C ALA A 212 5.29 13.71 -2.51
N GLU A 213 5.00 14.00 -3.77
CA GLU A 213 4.37 15.25 -4.20
C GLU A 213 2.97 15.41 -3.61
N ALA A 214 2.14 14.37 -3.66
CA ALA A 214 0.81 14.38 -3.04
C ALA A 214 0.90 14.64 -1.53
N CYS A 215 1.85 14.01 -0.83
CA CYS A 215 2.04 14.25 0.60
C CYS A 215 2.43 15.71 0.89
N ILE A 216 3.36 16.30 0.12
CA ILE A 216 3.71 17.72 0.31
C ILE A 216 2.51 18.61 -0.03
N ASN A 217 1.76 18.32 -1.11
CA ASN A 217 0.56 19.09 -1.45
C ASN A 217 -0.49 19.03 -0.34
N THR A 218 -0.65 17.88 0.33
CA THR A 218 -1.53 17.75 1.50
C THR A 218 -1.03 18.56 2.66
N ILE A 219 0.26 18.45 3.01
CA ILE A 219 0.88 19.26 4.08
C ILE A 219 0.70 20.75 3.79
N GLU A 220 0.97 21.18 2.56
CA GLU A 220 0.83 22.56 2.15
C GLU A 220 -0.62 23.00 2.09
N GLY A 221 -1.57 22.19 1.66
CA GLY A 221 -2.99 22.55 1.60
C GLY A 221 -3.75 22.40 2.91
N SER A 222 -3.09 21.91 3.96
CA SER A 222 -3.71 21.62 5.25
C SER A 222 -3.80 22.83 6.18
N SER A 223 -4.43 22.60 7.32
CA SER A 223 -4.37 23.47 8.51
C SER A 223 -2.96 23.92 8.91
N PHE A 224 -1.88 23.25 8.48
CA PHE A 224 -0.50 23.66 8.82
C PHE A 224 -0.12 25.03 8.26
N GLN A 225 -0.85 25.60 7.31
CA GLN A 225 -0.65 26.99 6.88
C GLN A 225 -1.05 28.02 7.95
N ASP A 226 -1.87 27.64 8.93
CA ASP A 226 -2.36 28.53 9.96
C ASP A 226 -1.26 28.86 10.99
N ASN A 227 -0.93 30.15 11.12
CA ASN A 227 0.01 30.64 12.13
C ASN A 227 -0.45 30.30 13.54
N ASN A 228 -1.77 30.21 13.73
CA ASN A 228 -2.40 30.11 15.03
C ASN A 228 -2.73 28.67 15.41
N LEU A 229 -2.37 27.70 14.55
CA LEU A 229 -2.63 26.28 14.77
C LEU A 229 -2.15 25.80 16.15
N PHE A 230 -1.08 26.43 16.67
CA PHE A 230 -0.48 26.13 17.97
C PHE A 230 -0.36 27.35 18.89
N GLU A 231 -0.97 28.50 18.57
CA GLU A 231 -0.79 29.76 19.34
C GLU A 231 -1.40 29.70 20.76
N SER A 232 -2.26 28.73 21.08
CA SER A 232 -2.82 28.55 22.44
C SER A 232 -1.80 28.09 23.50
N LEU A 233 -0.51 27.95 23.16
CA LEU A 233 0.52 27.35 24.01
C LEU A 233 1.60 28.35 24.49
N ASP A 234 1.71 29.54 23.90
CA ASP A 234 2.83 30.45 24.14
C ASP A 234 2.56 31.52 25.21
N GLU A 235 1.34 31.65 25.75
CA GLU A 235 1.00 32.72 26.70
C GLU A 235 1.24 32.38 28.19
N ASP A 236 1.47 31.13 28.59
CA ASP A 236 1.44 30.76 30.04
C ASP A 236 2.62 29.92 30.59
N SER A 237 3.76 29.75 29.91
CA SER A 237 4.90 29.00 30.50
C SER A 237 6.25 29.72 30.45
N GLU A 238 6.64 30.33 31.58
CA GLU A 238 8.02 30.78 31.88
C GLU A 238 8.93 29.62 32.36
N ASP A 239 8.52 28.35 32.23
CA ASP A 239 9.27 27.19 32.74
C ASP A 239 9.62 26.19 31.63
N ASP A 240 10.83 26.32 31.11
CA ASP A 240 11.46 25.57 30.01
C ASP A 240 11.69 24.06 30.29
N SER A 241 11.06 23.46 31.31
CA SER A 241 11.47 22.14 31.80
C SER A 241 10.46 20.99 31.68
N ILE A 242 9.18 21.22 31.40
CA ILE A 242 8.22 20.11 31.22
C ILE A 242 7.11 20.52 30.23
N VAL A 243 7.31 20.29 28.93
CA VAL A 243 6.19 20.30 27.95
C VAL A 243 5.87 18.86 27.56
N SER A 244 5.39 18.12 28.56
CA SER A 244 4.71 16.84 28.39
C SER A 244 3.29 17.06 28.88
N ASP A 245 2.33 16.62 28.06
CA ASP A 245 0.95 16.33 28.47
C ASP A 245 0.00 17.52 28.55
N THR A 246 -0.23 18.23 27.44
CA THR A 246 -1.58 18.61 26.96
C THR A 246 -1.44 19.44 25.70
N TRP A 247 -1.75 18.83 24.56
CA TRP A 247 -1.90 19.55 23.30
C TRP A 247 -3.39 19.62 23.00
N SER A 248 -3.99 20.80 23.07
CA SER A 248 -5.35 21.05 22.61
C SER A 248 -5.30 22.09 21.50
N LEU A 249 -5.70 21.67 20.29
CA LEU A 249 -5.71 22.51 19.09
C LEU A 249 -6.85 23.53 19.21
N ALA A 250 -6.52 24.81 19.13
CA ALA A 250 -7.52 25.86 19.15
C ALA A 250 -8.19 26.02 17.77
N ASN A 251 -9.46 25.62 17.72
CA ASN A 251 -10.58 26.34 17.11
C ASN A 251 -10.43 26.86 15.66
N CYS A 252 -10.80 26.03 14.68
CA CYS A 252 -11.35 26.48 13.41
C CYS A 252 -12.87 26.19 13.35
N ASN A 253 -13.64 26.89 14.20
CA ASN A 253 -15.04 27.34 14.05
C ASN A 253 -15.86 27.19 15.34
N SER A 254 -16.26 28.35 15.89
CA SER A 254 -17.38 28.62 16.81
C SER A 254 -17.48 27.83 18.12
N GLU A 255 -17.36 28.56 19.23
CA GLU A 255 -17.99 28.33 20.54
C GLU A 255 -18.57 26.92 20.79
N ALA A 256 -17.73 25.98 21.20
CA ALA A 256 -18.17 24.77 21.90
C ALA A 256 -17.09 24.30 22.86
N GLU A 257 -17.55 23.76 23.97
CA GLU A 257 -16.81 23.43 25.18
C GLU A 257 -15.74 22.35 24.96
N THR A 258 -14.73 22.41 25.82
CA THR A 258 -13.56 21.53 25.93
C THR A 258 -13.92 20.04 26.00
N ASP A 259 -13.43 19.24 25.05
CA ASP A 259 -13.27 17.79 25.18
C ASP A 259 -12.07 17.32 24.34
N SER A 260 -11.45 16.21 24.75
CA SER A 260 -10.19 15.63 24.23
C SER A 260 -10.22 15.12 22.77
N ASP A 261 -11.20 15.54 21.96
CA ASP A 261 -11.53 14.99 20.64
C ASP A 261 -10.91 15.76 19.45
N ASP A 262 -10.29 16.93 19.67
CA ASP A 262 -9.86 17.84 18.59
C ASP A 262 -8.76 17.28 17.66
N HIS A 263 -7.93 16.33 18.14
CA HIS A 263 -6.88 15.70 17.32
C HIS A 263 -7.41 14.66 16.36
N GLU A 264 -8.40 13.87 16.81
CA GLU A 264 -9.06 12.88 15.97
C GLU A 264 -9.84 13.60 14.87
N ASP A 265 -10.44 14.75 15.20
CA ASP A 265 -11.16 15.63 14.29
C ASP A 265 -10.31 16.15 13.12
N LEU A 266 -9.04 16.53 13.34
CA LEU A 266 -8.19 17.06 12.27
C LEU A 266 -7.90 15.99 11.20
N TYR A 267 -7.44 14.82 11.62
CA TYR A 267 -7.08 13.74 10.69
C TYR A 267 -8.30 13.05 10.10
N GLN A 268 -9.46 13.12 10.76
CA GLN A 268 -10.73 12.74 10.14
C GLN A 268 -11.12 13.69 9.00
N ARG A 269 -10.87 15.01 9.14
CA ARG A 269 -11.13 16.01 8.09
C ARG A 269 -10.10 15.96 6.97
N GLU A 270 -8.85 15.61 7.28
CA GLU A 270 -7.73 15.54 6.35
C GLU A 270 -7.06 14.15 6.40
N PRO A 271 -7.68 13.12 5.79
CA PRO A 271 -7.30 11.72 5.99
C PRO A 271 -5.83 11.42 5.73
N LEU A 272 -5.24 12.02 4.69
CA LEU A 272 -3.84 11.77 4.31
C LEU A 272 -2.83 12.53 5.18
N LEU A 273 -3.24 13.54 5.96
CA LEU A 273 -2.30 14.45 6.61
C LEU A 273 -1.36 13.72 7.58
N GLU A 274 -1.86 12.74 8.33
CA GLU A 274 -1.04 11.96 9.26
C GLU A 274 0.04 11.17 8.50
N TYR A 275 -0.37 10.43 7.47
CA TYR A 275 0.55 9.68 6.61
C TYR A 275 1.57 10.60 5.95
N ALA A 276 1.11 11.70 5.37
CA ALA A 276 1.96 12.70 4.74
C ALA A 276 2.99 13.21 5.73
N THR A 277 2.55 13.62 6.93
CA THR A 277 3.42 14.11 8.00
C THR A 277 4.52 13.12 8.34
N LEU A 278 4.19 11.83 8.44
CA LEU A 278 5.10 10.79 8.91
C LEU A 278 6.00 10.15 7.85
N TYR A 279 5.62 10.20 6.56
CA TYR A 279 6.22 9.33 5.55
C TYR A 279 6.62 10.01 4.23
N TRP A 280 6.24 11.27 3.96
CA TRP A 280 6.57 11.95 2.70
C TRP A 280 8.06 11.84 2.32
N PHE A 281 8.95 12.00 3.30
CA PHE A 281 10.40 11.96 3.10
C PHE A 281 10.92 10.57 2.75
N ARG A 282 10.22 9.49 3.12
CA ARG A 282 10.61 8.12 2.72
C ARG A 282 10.38 7.89 1.25
N HIS A 283 9.34 8.50 0.70
CA HIS A 283 9.04 8.50 -0.72
C HIS A 283 10.04 9.36 -1.48
N ALA A 284 10.33 10.56 -0.97
CA ALA A 284 11.30 11.48 -1.57
C ALA A 284 12.75 10.95 -1.54
N ALA A 285 13.17 10.26 -0.46
CA ALA A 285 14.51 9.68 -0.34
C ALA A 285 14.77 8.48 -1.28
N TYR A 286 13.73 7.92 -1.91
CA TYR A 286 13.89 6.90 -2.94
C TYR A 286 14.47 7.47 -4.25
N MET A 287 14.58 8.80 -4.36
CA MET A 287 14.91 9.50 -5.59
C MET A 287 16.35 10.05 -5.56
N ASP A 288 17.30 9.34 -6.15
CA ASP A 288 18.70 9.83 -6.26
C ASP A 288 18.86 10.99 -7.27
N THR A 289 17.98 11.11 -8.28
CA THR A 289 18.18 12.02 -9.43
C THR A 289 17.01 12.95 -9.77
N LYS A 290 15.76 12.59 -9.41
CA LYS A 290 14.56 13.41 -9.67
C LYS A 290 14.11 14.26 -8.48
N SER A 291 14.80 14.17 -7.34
CA SER A 291 14.38 14.83 -6.10
C SER A 291 14.32 16.35 -6.21
N SER A 292 15.08 16.95 -7.13
CA SER A 292 15.04 18.38 -7.46
C SER A 292 13.68 18.90 -7.93
N GLN A 293 12.78 18.03 -8.43
CA GLN A 293 11.42 18.45 -8.82
C GLN A 293 10.53 18.71 -7.61
N LEU A 294 10.74 17.97 -6.52
CA LEU A 294 9.99 18.15 -5.28
C LEU A 294 10.47 19.41 -4.54
N TYR A 295 11.78 19.67 -4.55
CA TYR A 295 12.39 20.82 -3.87
C TYR A 295 12.33 22.07 -4.72
N ASN A 296 11.41 22.94 -4.34
CA ASN A 296 11.31 24.25 -4.92
C ASN A 296 11.13 25.25 -3.79
N LEU A 297 12.08 26.17 -3.61
CA LEU A 297 12.03 27.19 -2.55
C LEU A 297 10.83 28.15 -2.68
N GLN A 298 10.14 28.15 -3.82
CA GLN A 298 8.87 28.89 -4.01
C GLN A 298 7.68 28.19 -3.35
N ARG A 299 7.82 26.92 -2.98
CA ARG A 299 6.77 26.17 -2.30
C ARG A 299 6.70 26.56 -0.81
N PRO A 300 5.50 26.71 -0.23
CA PRO A 300 5.33 27.09 1.17
C PRO A 300 6.17 26.27 2.14
N PHE A 301 6.26 24.95 1.99
CA PHE A 301 7.00 24.07 2.90
C PHE A 301 8.52 24.27 2.83
N PHE A 302 9.05 24.56 1.63
CA PHE A 302 10.48 24.69 1.38
C PHE A 302 10.98 26.14 1.43
N ALA A 303 10.11 27.13 1.63
CA ALA A 303 10.51 28.53 1.79
C ALA A 303 11.47 28.73 2.97
N GLU A 304 12.37 29.71 2.89
CA GLU A 304 13.37 29.98 3.93
C GLU A 304 12.72 30.13 5.32
N HIS A 305 11.64 30.93 5.38
CA HIS A 305 10.77 31.07 6.55
C HIS A 305 9.42 30.45 6.21
N SER A 306 9.10 29.32 6.83
CA SER A 306 7.91 28.53 6.50
C SER A 306 7.15 28.16 7.77
N VAL A 307 5.96 28.75 7.91
CA VAL A 307 4.99 28.42 8.96
C VAL A 307 4.54 26.97 8.80
N THR A 308 4.20 26.56 7.58
CA THR A 308 3.84 25.18 7.24
C THR A 308 4.88 24.18 7.69
N ARG A 309 6.17 24.46 7.46
CA ARG A 309 7.25 23.59 7.92
C ARG A 309 7.38 23.59 9.44
N ALA A 310 7.32 24.76 10.08
CA ALA A 310 7.37 24.84 11.55
C ALA A 310 6.24 24.01 12.17
N ASN A 311 5.03 24.14 11.63
CA ASN A 311 3.86 23.41 12.08
C ASN A 311 3.98 21.90 11.84
N TRP A 312 4.45 21.51 10.66
CA TRP A 312 4.77 20.12 10.36
C TRP A 312 5.83 19.54 11.29
N VAL A 313 6.90 20.28 11.63
CA VAL A 313 7.94 19.83 12.56
C VAL A 313 7.32 19.51 13.91
N ARG A 314 6.46 20.40 14.43
CA ARG A 314 5.80 20.17 15.73
C ARG A 314 4.88 18.96 15.68
N ALA A 315 4.04 18.82 14.65
CA ALA A 315 3.18 17.65 14.47
C ALA A 315 3.98 16.35 14.32
N TYR A 316 5.09 16.37 13.56
CA TYR A 316 5.97 15.21 13.40
C TYR A 316 6.61 14.79 14.72
N ILE A 317 7.10 15.77 15.51
CA ILE A 317 7.65 15.51 16.85
C ILE A 317 6.58 14.89 17.73
N TYR A 318 5.37 15.46 17.78
CA TYR A 318 4.26 14.93 18.57
C TYR A 318 4.00 13.44 18.29
N HIS A 319 3.84 13.06 17.02
CA HIS A 319 3.62 11.67 16.62
C HIS A 319 4.82 10.74 16.91
N ARG A 320 6.04 11.29 17.01
CA ARG A 320 7.28 10.52 17.22
C ARG A 320 7.81 10.56 18.65
N SER A 321 7.34 11.47 19.50
CA SER A 321 7.79 11.63 20.90
C SER A 321 7.58 10.36 21.73
N TYR A 322 6.62 9.51 21.36
CA TYR A 322 6.46 8.17 21.93
C TYR A 322 7.60 7.17 21.59
N ARG A 323 8.56 7.54 20.74
CA ARG A 323 9.66 6.66 20.27
C ARG A 323 11.06 7.27 20.34
N GLY A 324 11.24 8.41 21.02
CA GLY A 324 12.53 8.99 21.39
C GLY A 324 13.52 9.26 20.24
N GLN A 325 13.46 10.46 19.62
CA GLN A 325 14.45 11.13 18.73
C GLN A 325 13.75 12.28 17.96
N SER A 326 14.36 13.28 17.29
CA SER A 326 15.64 14.06 17.36
C SER A 326 15.50 15.39 16.55
N LEU A 327 14.27 15.89 16.34
CA LEU A 327 14.02 17.21 15.75
C LEU A 327 13.63 18.16 16.89
N SER A 328 14.12 19.39 16.85
CA SER A 328 13.64 20.47 17.70
C SER A 328 12.64 21.33 16.93
N GLN A 329 11.83 22.11 17.65
CA GLN A 329 10.86 23.02 17.01
C GLN A 329 11.54 24.03 16.06
N ASP A 330 12.80 24.37 16.31
CA ASP A 330 13.62 25.27 15.48
C ASP A 330 14.25 24.59 14.24
N SER A 331 13.83 23.38 13.89
CA SER A 331 14.42 22.64 12.77
C SER A 331 14.17 23.34 11.43
N ASN A 332 15.20 24.01 10.93
CA ASN A 332 15.17 24.63 9.60
C ASN A 332 15.25 23.59 8.47
N LEU A 333 15.08 24.07 7.23
CA LEU A 333 15.08 23.19 6.06
C LEU A 333 16.36 22.35 5.96
N LEU A 334 17.53 22.90 6.29
CA LEU A 334 18.81 22.18 6.25
C LEU A 334 18.82 20.98 7.20
N ILE A 335 18.31 21.17 8.42
CA ILE A 335 18.22 20.11 9.45
C ILE A 335 17.27 19.00 8.99
N VAL A 336 16.09 19.37 8.50
CA VAL A 336 15.10 18.43 7.96
C VAL A 336 15.70 17.63 6.80
N SER A 337 16.31 18.33 5.85
CA SER A 337 16.86 17.70 4.65
C SER A 337 18.04 16.78 4.95
N ALA A 338 18.94 17.17 5.84
CA ALA A 338 20.05 16.32 6.28
C ALA A 338 19.55 15.08 7.04
N ARG A 339 18.55 15.25 7.92
CA ARG A 339 18.05 14.16 8.77
C ARG A 339 17.38 13.05 7.98
N PHE A 340 16.64 13.43 6.95
CA PHE A 340 15.85 12.50 6.14
C PHE A 340 16.50 12.16 4.80
N ASN A 341 17.73 12.63 4.57
CA ASN A 341 18.49 12.40 3.34
C ASN A 341 17.71 12.79 2.07
N VAL A 342 17.00 13.90 2.16
CA VAL A 342 16.09 14.35 1.10
C VAL A 342 16.81 15.34 0.17
N LEU A 343 17.73 16.18 0.68
CA LEU A 343 18.63 17.00 -0.16
C LEU A 343 20.04 16.41 -0.15
N ASN A 344 20.60 16.18 -1.34
CA ASN A 344 22.03 15.95 -1.50
C ASN A 344 22.71 17.34 -1.50
N LEU A 345 23.21 17.76 -0.34
CA LEU A 345 23.92 19.04 -0.15
C LEU A 345 25.38 18.91 -0.59
N ALA A 346 25.61 18.47 -1.82
CA ALA A 346 26.94 18.32 -2.42
C ALA A 346 27.25 19.46 -3.40
#